data_AF-A0A7G2TNA7-F1
#
_entry.id   AF-A0A7G2TNA7-F1
#
_cell.length_a   1.000
_cell.length_b   1.000
_cell.length_c   1.000
_cell.angle_alpha   90.00
_cell.angle_beta   90.00
_cell.angle_gamma   90.00
#
_symmetry.space_group_name_H-M   'P 1'
#
loop_
_entity.id
_entity.type
_entity.pdbx_description
1 polymer ?
#
loop_
_entity_poly.entity_id
_entity_poly.type
_entity_poly.pdbx_seq_one_letter_code
_entity_poly.pdbx_strand_id
1 'polypeptide(L)'
;MAHTDFESHGAVAAEADDGAINGFGEPAQSLSGGAVDPVKQARIAEAALLSELEGVLSERDVGRAEAGAAKETARLMGMQIVRNIQKHSGMTLDELSKRSGVAVGTISRLATGARGTGPALWTLIALSQAGGVPLSLPEG
;
A
#
# COMPACT_ATOMS: atom_id res chain seq x y z
N MET A 1 39.26 -43.53 -3.20
CA MET A 1 39.38 -43.41 -1.74
C MET A 1 40.79 -42.93 -1.46
N ALA A 2 40.95 -41.64 -1.14
CA ALA A 2 42.25 -41.01 -0.89
C ALA A 2 42.28 -40.54 0.56
N HIS A 3 43.26 -41.06 1.29
CA HIS A 3 43.66 -40.62 2.63
C HIS A 3 44.06 -39.14 2.61
N THR A 4 43.80 -38.43 3.70
CA THR A 4 44.81 -37.54 4.29
C THR A 4 44.54 -37.41 5.79
N ASP A 5 45.60 -37.71 6.54
CA ASP A 5 45.73 -37.65 7.98
C ASP A 5 45.79 -36.19 8.46
N PHE A 6 45.19 -35.92 9.61
CA PHE A 6 45.34 -34.65 10.32
C PHE A 6 46.09 -34.93 11.63
N GLU A 7 47.40 -34.67 11.63
CA GLU A 7 48.21 -34.65 12.85
C GLU A 7 48.22 -33.23 13.46
N SER A 8 48.01 -33.19 14.77
CA SER A 8 48.05 -32.01 15.61
C SER A 8 49.45 -31.77 16.21
N HIS A 9 49.96 -30.56 16.08
CA HIS A 9 50.92 -29.95 17.02
C HIS A 9 50.40 -28.52 17.26
N GLY A 10 50.21 -27.97 18.45
CA GLY A 10 50.74 -28.28 19.77
C GLY A 10 51.41 -27.02 20.32
N ALA A 11 50.71 -26.30 21.22
CA ALA A 11 51.16 -25.16 22.06
C ALA A 11 51.60 -23.87 21.30
N VAL A 12 51.40 -22.65 21.78
CA VAL A 12 51.67 -22.12 23.13
C VAL A 12 50.78 -20.90 23.41
N ALA A 13 50.32 -20.79 24.65
CA ALA A 13 49.76 -19.56 25.19
C ALA A 13 50.84 -18.48 25.33
N ALA A 14 50.52 -17.25 24.97
CA ALA A 14 51.18 -16.05 25.50
C ALA A 14 50.15 -14.91 25.54
N GLU A 15 49.69 -14.63 26.75
CA GLU A 15 49.16 -13.31 27.11
C GLU A 15 50.27 -12.27 26.91
N ALA A 16 49.92 -11.08 26.41
CA ALA A 16 50.19 -9.81 27.05
C ALA A 16 49.84 -8.66 26.10
N ASP A 17 48.85 -7.91 26.55
CA ASP A 17 48.64 -6.48 26.32
C ASP A 17 49.97 -5.72 26.22
N ASP A 18 50.21 -5.07 25.07
CA ASP A 18 50.89 -3.78 25.08
C ASP A 18 50.55 -2.99 23.81
N GLY A 19 50.28 -1.70 24.00
CA GLY A 19 49.66 -0.82 23.02
C GLY A 19 50.35 -0.79 21.66
N ALA A 20 49.59 -1.08 20.61
CA ALA A 20 50.03 -0.93 19.22
C ALA A 20 50.26 0.56 18.90
N ILE A 21 51.52 0.99 19.02
CA ILE A 21 52.03 2.25 18.49
C ILE A 21 52.26 2.09 16.98
N ASN A 22 51.79 3.05 16.18
CA ASN A 22 52.18 3.12 14.78
C ASN A 22 53.66 3.53 14.68
N GLY A 23 54.33 3.24 13.56
CA GLY A 23 55.78 3.44 13.33
C GLY A 23 56.33 4.88 13.43
N PHE A 24 55.55 5.81 13.99
CA PHE A 24 55.91 7.18 14.34
C PHE A 24 55.73 7.52 15.84
N GLY A 25 55.38 6.55 16.69
CA GLY A 25 55.37 6.74 18.15
C GLY A 25 54.16 7.51 18.71
N GLU A 26 53.07 7.63 17.95
CA GLU A 26 51.80 8.21 18.41
C GLU A 26 50.76 7.09 18.66
N PRO A 27 49.91 7.21 19.70
CA PRO A 27 48.82 6.26 19.92
C PRO A 27 47.89 6.27 18.71
N ALA A 28 47.59 5.08 18.16
CA ALA A 28 46.65 4.94 17.06
C ALA A 28 45.32 5.58 17.47
N GLN A 29 44.97 6.71 16.85
CA GLN A 29 43.67 7.32 17.03
C GLN A 29 42.64 6.27 16.60
N SER A 30 41.89 5.75 17.57
CA SER A 30 40.74 4.92 17.31
C SER A 30 39.80 5.75 16.44
N LEU A 31 39.76 5.44 15.14
CA LEU A 31 38.67 5.86 14.28
C LEU A 31 37.43 5.13 14.78
N SER A 32 36.82 5.62 15.86
CA SER A 32 35.45 5.28 16.21
C SER A 32 34.55 6.00 15.19
N GLY A 33 34.61 5.55 13.94
CA GLY A 33 33.54 5.79 12.99
C GLY A 33 32.32 5.10 13.58
N GLY A 34 31.46 5.88 14.23
CA GLY A 34 30.25 5.37 14.85
C GLY A 34 29.51 4.52 13.83
N ALA A 35 29.31 3.24 14.15
CA ALA A 35 28.58 2.31 13.29
C ALA A 35 27.22 2.93 13.00
N VAL A 36 27.04 3.41 11.77
CA VAL A 36 25.81 4.09 11.38
C VAL A 36 24.75 3.01 11.28
N ASP A 37 23.69 3.14 12.10
CA ASP A 37 22.59 2.19 12.11
C ASP A 37 22.01 2.09 10.67
N PRO A 38 22.14 0.92 10.01
CA PRO A 38 21.71 0.76 8.62
C PRO A 38 20.20 0.95 8.46
N VAL A 39 19.40 0.68 9.51
CA VAL A 39 17.95 0.91 9.49
C VAL A 39 17.66 2.40 9.53
N LYS A 40 18.41 3.16 10.33
CA LYS A 40 18.29 4.62 10.37
C LYS A 40 18.70 5.25 9.04
N GLN A 41 19.79 4.76 8.42
CA GLN A 41 20.20 5.23 7.09
C GLN A 41 19.16 4.91 6.01
N ALA A 42 18.59 3.70 6.02
CA ALA A 42 17.54 3.32 5.08
C ALA A 42 16.32 4.24 5.18
N ARG A 43 15.87 4.57 6.39
CA ARG A 43 14.76 5.51 6.61
C ARG A 43 15.07 6.93 6.13
N ILE A 44 16.30 7.39 6.31
CA ILE A 44 16.73 8.71 5.83
C ILE A 44 16.77 8.74 4.29
N ALA A 45 17.28 7.69 3.66
CA ALA A 45 17.31 7.56 2.20
C ALA A 45 15.90 7.47 1.61
N GLU A 46 15.00 6.72 2.26
CA GLU A 46 13.58 6.63 1.88
C GLU A 46 12.90 8.00 1.98
N ALA A 47 13.09 8.72 3.08
CA ALA A 47 12.52 10.06 3.26
C ALA A 47 13.06 11.07 2.23
N ALA A 48 14.35 11.00 1.90
CA ALA A 48 14.96 11.84 0.87
C ALA A 48 14.39 11.54 -0.53
N LEU A 49 14.23 10.26 -0.87
CA LEU A 49 13.62 9.82 -2.12
C LEU A 49 12.17 10.29 -2.23
N LEU A 50 11.37 10.14 -1.16
CA LEU A 50 9.99 10.61 -1.11
C LEU A 50 9.90 12.13 -1.29
N SER A 51 10.77 12.89 -0.63
CA SER A 51 10.83 14.35 -0.79
C SER A 51 11.24 14.79 -2.19
N GLU A 52 12.14 14.05 -2.85
CA GLU A 52 12.52 14.30 -4.25
C GLU A 52 11.36 13.98 -5.20
N LEU A 53 10.66 12.86 -4.99
CA LEU A 53 9.46 12.51 -5.75
C LEU A 53 8.32 13.54 -5.58
N GLU A 54 8.11 14.03 -4.35
CA GLU A 54 7.16 15.13 -4.07
C GLU A 54 7.55 16.42 -4.81
N GLY A 55 8.85 16.70 -4.96
CA GLY A 55 9.34 17.85 -5.75
C GLY A 55 9.21 17.67 -7.27
N VAL A 56 9.12 16.44 -7.77
CA VAL A 56 9.00 16.11 -9.20
C VAL A 56 7.55 16.07 -9.67
N LEU A 57 6.60 15.70 -8.80
CA LEU A 57 5.18 15.72 -9.14
C LEU A 57 4.65 17.14 -9.04
N SER A 58 4.24 17.70 -10.17
CA SER A 58 3.54 18.98 -10.15
C SER A 58 2.25 18.86 -9.35
N GLU A 59 1.78 19.94 -8.71
CA GLU A 59 0.46 19.98 -8.03
C GLU A 59 -0.67 19.44 -8.93
N ARG A 60 -0.52 19.63 -10.25
CA ARG A 60 -1.43 19.11 -11.27
C ARG A 60 -1.41 17.58 -11.38
N ASP A 61 -0.25 16.95 -11.25
CA ASP A 61 -0.12 15.48 -11.31
C ASP A 61 -0.66 14.83 -10.05
N VAL A 62 -0.41 15.44 -8.88
CA VAL A 62 -1.01 15.04 -7.60
C VAL A 62 -2.53 15.13 -7.70
N GLY A 63 -3.07 16.28 -8.11
CA GLY A 63 -4.52 16.44 -8.27
C GLY A 63 -5.14 15.47 -9.28
N ARG A 64 -4.39 15.08 -10.34
CA ARG A 64 -4.84 14.07 -11.30
C ARG A 64 -4.88 12.66 -10.68
N ALA A 65 -3.86 12.30 -9.90
CA ALA A 65 -3.79 11.03 -9.20
C ALA A 65 -4.91 10.92 -8.17
N GLU A 66 -5.12 11.96 -7.36
CA GLU A 66 -6.21 12.04 -6.39
C GLU A 66 -7.59 11.93 -7.04
N ALA A 67 -7.82 12.66 -8.14
CA ALA A 67 -9.07 12.57 -8.88
C ALA A 67 -9.29 11.18 -9.49
N GLY A 68 -8.22 10.51 -9.91
CA GLY A 68 -8.24 9.12 -10.37
C GLY A 68 -8.65 8.16 -9.25
N ALA A 69 -7.99 8.27 -8.10
CA ALA A 69 -8.28 7.48 -6.91
C ALA A 69 -9.73 7.68 -6.45
N ALA A 70 -10.20 8.92 -6.34
CA ALA A 70 -11.56 9.24 -5.94
C ALA A 70 -12.61 8.64 -6.88
N LYS A 71 -12.38 8.66 -8.20
CA LYS A 71 -13.28 8.04 -9.18
C LYS A 71 -13.34 6.53 -9.01
N GLU A 72 -12.20 5.90 -8.74
CA GLU A 72 -12.12 4.45 -8.55
C GLU A 72 -12.77 4.02 -7.23
N THR A 73 -12.54 4.76 -6.14
CA THR A 73 -13.24 4.54 -4.87
C THR A 73 -14.75 4.66 -5.05
N ALA A 74 -15.23 5.72 -5.71
CA ALA A 74 -16.66 5.89 -5.98
C ALA A 74 -17.23 4.75 -6.85
N ARG A 75 -16.46 4.24 -7.81
CA ARG A 75 -16.83 3.09 -8.64
C ARG A 75 -17.00 1.82 -7.81
N LEU A 76 -15.99 1.50 -6.99
CA LEU A 76 -15.99 0.29 -6.15
C LEU A 76 -17.10 0.33 -5.09
N MET A 77 -17.23 1.45 -4.38
CA MET A 77 -18.29 1.64 -3.38
C MET A 77 -19.68 1.58 -4.03
N GLY A 78 -19.88 2.30 -5.13
CA GLY A 78 -21.14 2.29 -5.85
C GLY A 78 -21.53 0.90 -6.36
N MET A 79 -20.56 0.13 -6.87
CA MET A 79 -20.77 -1.26 -7.28
C MET A 79 -21.24 -2.12 -6.10
N GLN A 80 -20.56 -2.04 -4.96
CA GLN A 80 -20.91 -2.79 -3.75
C GLN A 80 -22.32 -2.43 -3.25
N ILE A 81 -22.64 -1.14 -3.17
CA ILE A 81 -23.96 -0.65 -2.74
C ILE A 81 -25.07 -1.16 -3.68
N VAL A 82 -24.87 -1.07 -5.00
CA VAL A 82 -25.88 -1.52 -5.97
C VAL A 82 -26.08 -3.04 -5.87
N ARG A 83 -25.02 -3.82 -5.70
CA ARG A 83 -25.13 -5.28 -5.46
C ARG A 83 -25.86 -5.59 -4.17
N ASN A 84 -25.62 -4.81 -3.11
CA ASN A 84 -26.30 -4.97 -1.83
C ASN A 84 -27.82 -4.74 -1.98
N ILE A 85 -28.20 -3.67 -2.68
CA ILE A 85 -29.60 -3.37 -2.99
C ILE A 85 -30.23 -4.51 -3.81
N GLN A 86 -29.55 -5.02 -4.83
CA GLN A 86 -30.06 -6.15 -5.62
C GLN A 86 -30.26 -7.41 -4.77
N LYS A 87 -29.27 -7.75 -3.94
CA LYS A 87 -29.31 -8.93 -3.08
C LYS A 87 -30.44 -8.88 -2.06
N HIS A 88 -30.73 -7.70 -1.50
CA HIS A 88 -31.64 -7.56 -0.37
C HIS A 88 -33.03 -7.01 -0.72
N SER A 89 -33.21 -6.44 -1.90
CA SER A 89 -34.54 -6.00 -2.37
C SER A 89 -35.44 -7.16 -2.78
N GLY A 90 -34.88 -8.31 -3.13
CA GLY A 90 -35.63 -9.43 -3.70
C GLY A 90 -36.20 -9.14 -5.09
N MET A 91 -35.75 -8.06 -5.76
CA MET A 91 -36.25 -7.61 -7.05
C MET A 91 -35.33 -8.02 -8.20
N THR A 92 -35.93 -8.29 -9.35
CA THR A 92 -35.23 -8.33 -10.62
C THR A 92 -34.73 -6.93 -11.02
N LEU A 93 -33.78 -6.87 -11.95
CA LEU A 93 -33.29 -5.59 -12.48
C LEU A 93 -34.38 -4.78 -13.17
N ASP A 94 -35.34 -5.45 -13.81
CA ASP A 94 -36.46 -4.82 -14.50
C ASP A 94 -37.43 -4.18 -13.51
N GLU A 95 -37.78 -4.86 -12.42
CA GLU A 95 -38.61 -4.32 -11.35
C GLU A 95 -37.93 -3.13 -10.66
N LEU A 96 -36.64 -3.28 -10.33
CA LEU A 96 -35.86 -2.20 -9.72
C LEU A 96 -35.76 -1.01 -10.67
N SER A 97 -35.61 -1.24 -11.98
CA SER A 97 -35.63 -0.18 -13.01
C SER A 97 -36.97 0.54 -13.06
N LYS A 98 -38.08 -0.20 -13.13
CA LYS A 98 -39.44 0.37 -13.18
C LYS A 98 -39.74 1.22 -11.95
N ARG A 99 -39.30 0.78 -10.78
CA ARG A 99 -39.59 1.44 -9.51
C ARG A 99 -38.65 2.61 -9.20
N SER A 100 -37.39 2.56 -9.62
CA SER A 100 -36.41 3.63 -9.41
C SER A 100 -36.36 4.67 -10.53
N GLY A 101 -36.90 4.35 -11.72
CA GLY A 101 -36.71 5.15 -12.94
C GLY A 101 -35.30 5.05 -13.54
N VAL A 102 -34.41 4.24 -12.98
CA VAL A 102 -33.05 4.03 -13.48
C VAL A 102 -33.06 2.90 -14.51
N ALA A 103 -32.64 3.17 -15.74
CA ALA A 103 -32.63 2.16 -16.80
C ALA A 103 -31.88 0.87 -16.42
N VAL A 104 -32.46 -0.30 -16.72
CA VAL A 104 -31.88 -1.64 -16.46
C VAL A 104 -30.40 -1.74 -16.84
N GLY A 105 -30.02 -1.28 -18.04
CA GLY A 105 -28.61 -1.32 -18.50
C GLY A 105 -27.68 -0.43 -17.68
N THR A 106 -28.18 0.65 -17.07
CA THR A 106 -27.42 1.45 -16.11
C THR A 106 -27.25 0.70 -14.80
N ILE A 107 -28.29 0.07 -14.27
CA ILE A 107 -28.20 -0.74 -13.03
C ILE A 107 -27.19 -1.89 -13.22
N SER A 108 -27.29 -2.61 -14.33
CA SER A 108 -26.39 -3.72 -14.66
C SER A 108 -24.93 -3.27 -14.73
N ARG A 109 -24.62 -2.19 -15.46
CA ARG A 109 -23.24 -1.66 -15.55
C ARG A 109 -22.70 -1.15 -14.21
N LEU A 110 -23.56 -0.63 -13.33
CA LEU A 110 -23.15 -0.24 -11.99
C LEU A 110 -22.82 -1.47 -11.14
N ALA A 111 -23.67 -2.51 -11.19
CA ALA A 111 -23.44 -3.76 -10.46
C ALA A 111 -22.21 -4.53 -10.95
N THR A 112 -21.83 -4.42 -12.21
CA THR A 112 -20.61 -5.04 -12.75
C THR A 112 -19.38 -4.15 -12.64
N GLY A 113 -19.54 -2.88 -12.23
CA GLY A 113 -18.45 -1.91 -12.20
C GLY A 113 -17.93 -1.51 -13.59
N ALA A 114 -18.69 -1.77 -14.66
CA ALA A 114 -18.28 -1.53 -16.04
C ALA A 114 -18.23 -0.04 -16.45
N ARG A 115 -18.63 0.88 -15.56
CA ARG A 115 -18.45 2.32 -15.77
C ARG A 115 -17.07 2.77 -15.28
N GLY A 116 -16.43 3.70 -15.99
CA GLY A 116 -15.17 4.31 -15.55
C GLY A 116 -15.29 5.32 -14.41
N THR A 117 -16.49 5.50 -13.85
CA THR A 117 -16.77 6.36 -12.70
C THR A 117 -17.86 5.75 -11.82
N GLY A 118 -17.89 6.15 -10.55
CA GLY A 118 -18.96 5.81 -9.63
C GLY A 118 -20.35 6.34 -10.03
N PRO A 119 -21.41 5.74 -9.48
CA PRO A 119 -22.75 6.27 -9.62
C PRO A 119 -22.85 7.64 -8.96
N ALA A 120 -23.56 8.50 -9.65
CA ALA A 120 -24.34 9.58 -9.08
C ALA A 120 -24.99 9.23 -7.71
N LEU A 121 -24.86 10.10 -6.72
CA LEU A 121 -25.50 9.93 -5.40
C LEU A 121 -27.02 9.79 -5.50
N TRP A 122 -27.68 10.58 -6.36
CA TRP A 122 -29.11 10.55 -6.60
C TRP A 122 -29.55 9.24 -7.24
N THR A 123 -28.71 8.61 -8.06
CA THR A 123 -28.95 7.25 -8.55
C THR A 123 -28.93 6.23 -7.42
N LEU A 124 -27.98 6.34 -6.48
CA LEU A 124 -27.94 5.45 -5.30
C LEU A 124 -29.17 5.63 -4.42
N ILE A 125 -29.59 6.88 -4.16
CA ILE A 125 -30.79 7.17 -3.38
C ILE A 125 -32.04 6.58 -4.06
N ALA A 126 -32.20 6.79 -5.37
CA ALA A 126 -33.34 6.26 -6.11
C ALA A 126 -33.40 4.72 -6.07
N LEU A 127 -32.26 4.05 -6.22
CA LEU A 127 -32.17 2.59 -6.13
C LEU A 127 -32.44 2.09 -4.70
N SER A 128 -31.93 2.78 -3.68
CA SER A 128 -32.13 2.45 -2.28
C SER A 128 -33.61 2.51 -1.90
N GLN A 129 -34.28 3.62 -2.23
CA GLN A 129 -35.72 3.81 -1.97
C GLN A 129 -36.57 2.80 -2.76
N ALA A 130 -36.21 2.54 -4.02
CA ALA A 130 -36.90 1.56 -4.84
C ALA A 130 -36.69 0.13 -4.32
N GLY A 131 -35.50 -0.22 -3.82
CA GLY A 131 -35.22 -1.54 -3.26
C GLY A 131 -35.71 -1.73 -1.83
N GLY A 132 -36.04 -0.64 -1.11
CA GLY A 132 -36.29 -0.69 0.33
C GLY A 132 -35.04 -1.07 1.14
N VAL A 133 -33.85 -0.84 0.58
CA VAL A 133 -32.56 -1.19 1.19
C VAL A 133 -31.82 0.10 1.52
N PRO A 134 -31.55 0.42 2.79
CA PRO A 134 -30.87 1.65 3.16
C PRO A 134 -29.46 1.72 2.57
N LEU A 135 -28.98 2.94 2.34
CA LEU A 135 -27.59 3.20 2.00
C LEU A 135 -26.72 3.06 3.27
N SER A 136 -26.54 1.84 3.75
CA SER A 136 -25.56 1.52 4.77
C SER A 136 -24.25 1.12 4.10
N LEU A 137 -23.13 1.57 4.69
CA LEU A 137 -21.84 0.98 4.38
C LEU A 137 -21.84 -0.45 4.93
N PRO A 138 -21.27 -1.43 4.21
CA PRO A 138 -21.12 -2.77 4.76
C PRO A 138 -20.31 -2.66 6.06
N GLU A 139 -20.88 -3.16 7.16
CA GLU A 139 -20.08 -3.40 8.37
C GLU A 139 -19.05 -4.46 8.01
N GLY A 140 -17.77 -4.11 8.17
CA GLY A 140 -16.63 -4.96 7.87
C GLY A 140 -16.48 -6.12 8.84
#